data_AF-M8A7F7-F1
#
_entry.id   AF-M8A7F7-F1
#
_cell.length_a   1.000
_cell.length_b   1.000
_cell.length_c   1.000
_cell.angle_alpha   90.00
_cell.angle_beta   90.00
_cell.angle_gamma   90.00
#
_symmetry.space_group_name_H-M   'P 1'
#
loop_
_entity.id
_entity.type
_entity.pdbx_description
1 polymer ?
#
loop_
_entity_poly.entity_id
_entity_poly.type
_entity_poly.pdbx_seq_one_letter_code
_entity_poly.pdbx_strand_id
1 'polypeptide(L)'
;MEAGDDDTASERNCILYAISVTYVLCFIFSCVFKNSQIQANLQKMLKRITHCSKLCGLPLRFRFRFLNIERSYWKLKSDECETAIEELKKQNDSVAAALAKLDRQVKLKEGQIVQLRSRQREIHEKCELEQLKLPTVNDPMDTGSSSQELVLDYSQLSEIYLKEVQLSDRDKLEAEFKQKIGILMAEIERTAPNLKALDQYEALQTKEKEVSEKFEAARKEEREVADKYNSVKQRRYELFMEAFDHISKGIDKIYKQLTKSHTHPLGGTAYLNLENEDEPFLHGIKYTAMPPTKRFRDMEQLSGGEKTVAALALLFAIHSFRPSPFFILDEVDAALDNLNVAKVAGFIRSKSCERAGEEQDGDGGCGFQSIVISLKDSFYDKAEALVGVYRDSERSCSRTLTFDLTKYKEA
;
A
#
# COMPACT_ATOMS: atom_id res chain seq x y z
N MET A 1 -30.90 24.73 -53.99
CA MET A 1 -31.85 23.63 -54.17
C MET A 1 -31.08 22.38 -53.81
N GLU A 2 -31.05 22.08 -52.52
CA GLU A 2 -31.92 21.08 -51.84
C GLU A 2 -31.45 19.66 -52.20
N ALA A 3 -30.72 18.99 -51.30
CA ALA A 3 -31.21 18.04 -50.27
C ALA A 3 -31.54 16.64 -50.88
N GLY A 4 -31.30 15.49 -50.25
CA GLY A 4 -30.93 15.14 -48.87
C GLY A 4 -29.99 13.91 -48.83
N ASP A 5 -29.30 13.57 -47.73
CA ASP A 5 -29.73 13.34 -46.33
C ASP A 5 -30.63 12.10 -46.17
N ASP A 6 -30.03 10.92 -45.98
CA ASP A 6 -30.73 9.73 -45.46
C ASP A 6 -29.88 8.81 -44.54
N ASP A 7 -28.65 9.17 -44.19
CA ASP A 7 -27.78 8.36 -43.31
C ASP A 7 -27.84 8.75 -41.82
N THR A 8 -28.73 9.67 -41.41
CA THR A 8 -28.79 10.14 -40.01
C THR A 8 -29.98 9.63 -39.20
N ALA A 9 -30.83 8.77 -39.75
CA ALA A 9 -32.03 8.27 -39.06
C ALA A 9 -31.80 6.99 -38.21
N SER A 10 -30.80 6.17 -38.53
CA SER A 10 -30.59 4.89 -37.80
C SER A 10 -29.81 5.09 -36.48
N GLU A 11 -28.86 6.02 -36.42
CA GLU A 11 -28.11 6.31 -35.19
C GLU A 11 -28.92 7.12 -34.15
N ARG A 12 -29.99 7.81 -34.56
CA ARG A 12 -30.81 8.63 -33.65
C ARG A 12 -31.82 7.81 -32.83
N ASN A 13 -32.20 6.62 -33.27
CA ASN A 13 -33.15 5.77 -32.52
C ASN A 13 -32.50 4.94 -31.40
N CYS A 14 -31.19 4.69 -31.46
CA CYS A 14 -30.47 4.04 -30.35
C CYS A 14 -30.12 5.00 -29.20
N ILE A 15 -30.07 6.31 -29.46
CA ILE A 15 -29.74 7.31 -28.43
C ILE A 15 -31.00 7.75 -27.64
N LEU A 16 -32.20 7.65 -28.22
CA LEU A 16 -33.43 8.09 -27.54
C LEU A 16 -33.96 7.11 -26.47
N TYR A 17 -33.60 5.82 -26.48
CA TYR A 17 -34.02 4.88 -25.43
C TYR A 17 -33.15 4.95 -24.16
N ALA A 18 -31.98 5.58 -24.22
CA ALA A 18 -31.09 5.73 -23.06
C ALA A 18 -31.31 7.03 -22.26
N ILE A 19 -32.13 7.96 -22.76
CA ILE A 19 -32.32 9.29 -22.13
C ILE A 19 -33.57 9.34 -21.22
N SER A 20 -34.50 8.38 -21.32
CA SER A 20 -35.75 8.40 -20.54
C SER A 20 -35.60 7.91 -19.09
N VAL A 21 -34.64 7.03 -18.77
CA VAL A 21 -34.51 6.44 -17.42
C VAL A 21 -33.65 7.28 -16.47
N THR A 22 -32.82 8.18 -17.00
CA THR A 22 -31.87 8.99 -16.21
C THR A 22 -32.49 10.29 -15.68
N TYR A 23 -33.53 10.81 -16.33
CA TYR A 23 -34.19 12.05 -15.92
C TYR A 23 -35.17 11.88 -14.74
N VAL A 24 -35.71 10.67 -14.53
CA VAL A 24 -36.67 10.41 -13.44
C VAL A 24 -35.99 10.22 -12.08
N LEU A 25 -34.73 9.75 -12.04
CA LEU A 25 -33.98 9.64 -10.77
C LEU A 25 -33.34 10.97 -10.32
N CYS A 26 -33.10 11.91 -11.24
CA CYS A 26 -32.48 13.20 -10.93
C CYS A 26 -33.49 14.21 -10.33
N PHE A 27 -34.78 14.01 -10.59
CA PHE A 27 -35.85 14.89 -10.10
C PHE A 27 -36.22 14.65 -8.62
N ILE A 28 -35.93 13.47 -8.06
CA ILE A 28 -36.29 13.11 -6.67
C ILE A 28 -35.25 13.61 -5.64
N PHE A 29 -34.02 13.90 -6.04
CA PHE A 29 -32.96 14.32 -5.11
C PHE A 29 -32.71 15.84 -5.04
N SER A 30 -33.35 16.64 -5.90
CA SER A 30 -33.08 18.08 -6.04
C SER A 30 -33.96 18.98 -5.14
N CYS A 31 -34.95 18.41 -4.43
CA CYS A 31 -35.99 19.19 -3.75
C CYS A 31 -35.79 19.48 -2.24
N VAL A 32 -34.74 19.01 -1.58
CA VAL A 32 -34.65 19.14 -0.10
C VAL A 32 -33.25 19.61 0.34
N PHE A 33 -33.19 20.83 0.89
CA PHE A 33 -32.07 21.57 1.52
C PHE A 33 -31.34 22.65 0.69
N LYS A 34 -31.84 23.90 0.82
CA LYS A 34 -31.11 25.16 0.60
C LYS A 34 -30.50 25.63 1.93
N ASN A 35 -29.19 25.47 2.13
CA ASN A 35 -28.43 26.33 3.06
C ASN A 35 -26.92 26.28 2.72
N SER A 36 -26.38 27.37 2.17
CA SER A 36 -25.09 27.40 1.46
C SER A 36 -23.86 27.31 2.37
N GLN A 37 -23.98 27.59 3.67
CA GLN A 37 -22.82 27.60 4.57
C GLN A 37 -22.57 26.24 5.26
N ILE A 38 -23.59 25.37 5.35
CA ILE A 38 -23.49 24.04 5.98
C ILE A 38 -23.04 22.99 4.95
N GLN A 39 -23.39 23.14 3.67
CA GLN A 39 -22.93 22.24 2.59
C GLN A 39 -21.41 22.30 2.34
N ALA A 40 -20.76 23.45 2.51
CA ALA A 40 -19.31 23.56 2.28
C ALA A 40 -18.48 22.80 3.33
N ASN A 41 -18.95 22.79 4.58
CA ASN A 41 -18.26 22.10 5.69
C ASN A 41 -18.58 20.60 5.73
N LEU A 42 -19.80 20.19 5.35
CA LEU A 42 -20.15 18.77 5.17
C LEU A 42 -19.56 18.17 3.89
N GLN A 43 -19.41 18.90 2.77
CA GLN A 43 -18.73 18.40 1.57
C GLN A 43 -17.23 18.16 1.80
N LYS A 44 -16.57 18.91 2.70
CA LYS A 44 -15.18 18.64 3.08
C LYS A 44 -15.05 17.37 3.93
N MET A 45 -15.99 17.10 4.84
CA MET A 45 -16.02 15.84 5.61
C MET A 45 -16.47 14.65 4.75
N LEU A 46 -17.50 14.81 3.91
CA LEU A 46 -17.94 13.78 2.98
C LEU A 46 -16.93 13.49 1.88
N LYS A 47 -16.17 14.46 1.34
CA LYS A 47 -15.09 14.16 0.36
C LYS A 47 -13.97 13.31 0.95
N ARG A 48 -13.68 13.45 2.26
CA ARG A 48 -12.71 12.58 2.95
C ARG A 48 -13.27 11.17 3.22
N ILE A 49 -14.57 11.05 3.50
CA ILE A 49 -15.22 9.75 3.73
C ILE A 49 -15.58 9.03 2.42
N THR A 50 -15.91 9.76 1.34
CA THR A 50 -16.34 9.21 0.03
C THR A 50 -15.20 8.90 -0.93
N HIS A 51 -13.99 9.44 -0.71
CA HIS A 51 -12.81 8.90 -1.41
C HIS A 51 -12.44 7.50 -0.90
N CYS A 52 -12.88 7.14 0.31
CA CYS A 52 -12.71 5.82 0.91
C CYS A 52 -13.88 4.86 0.63
N SER A 53 -14.97 5.30 -0.03
CA SER A 53 -16.18 4.49 -0.25
C SER A 53 -16.43 4.10 -1.72
N LYS A 54 -15.50 4.37 -2.64
CA LYS A 54 -15.66 4.06 -4.07
C LYS A 54 -14.79 2.89 -4.58
N LEU A 55 -14.22 2.09 -3.67
CA LEU A 55 -13.68 0.78 -4.01
C LEU A 55 -14.31 -0.32 -3.14
N CYS A 56 -14.90 -1.29 -3.86
CA CYS A 56 -15.20 -2.66 -3.44
C CYS A 56 -16.52 -2.95 -2.70
N GLY A 57 -17.43 -3.61 -3.43
CA GLY A 57 -18.39 -4.55 -2.85
C GLY A 57 -17.69 -5.85 -2.44
N LEU A 58 -17.14 -5.87 -1.22
CA LEU A 58 -16.61 -7.06 -0.55
C LEU A 58 -17.17 -7.13 0.88
N PRO A 59 -17.38 -8.33 1.44
CA PRO A 59 -18.30 -8.56 2.56
C PRO A 59 -17.84 -7.89 3.86
N LEU A 60 -18.83 -7.35 4.60
CA LEU A 60 -18.73 -6.61 5.88
C LEU A 60 -17.82 -7.26 6.95
N ARG A 61 -17.53 -8.57 6.86
CA ARG A 61 -16.61 -9.29 7.76
C ARG A 61 -15.14 -8.84 7.66
N PHE A 62 -14.65 -8.47 6.47
CA PHE A 62 -13.25 -8.04 6.31
C PHE A 62 -13.01 -6.64 6.86
N ARG A 63 -14.00 -5.76 6.71
CA ARG A 63 -13.94 -4.38 7.20
C ARG A 63 -13.96 -4.32 8.74
N PHE A 64 -14.68 -5.23 9.39
CA PHE A 64 -14.70 -5.38 10.85
C PHE A 64 -13.35 -5.92 11.39
N ARG A 65 -12.67 -6.81 10.65
CA ARG A 65 -11.33 -7.29 11.03
C ARG A 65 -10.27 -6.19 10.92
N PHE A 66 -10.31 -5.39 9.86
CA PHE A 66 -9.33 -4.31 9.68
C PHE A 66 -9.46 -3.22 10.75
N LEU A 67 -10.68 -2.78 11.06
CA LEU A 67 -10.96 -1.83 12.14
C LEU A 67 -10.59 -2.38 13.53
N ASN A 68 -10.72 -3.68 13.77
CA ASN A 68 -10.26 -4.30 15.02
C ASN A 68 -8.74 -4.34 15.14
N ILE A 69 -8.03 -4.54 14.03
CA ILE A 69 -6.56 -4.49 14.01
C ILE A 69 -6.07 -3.07 14.27
N GLU A 70 -6.62 -2.05 13.60
CA GLU A 70 -6.29 -0.65 13.88
C GLU A 70 -6.62 -0.27 15.34
N ARG A 71 -7.77 -0.70 15.87
CA ARG A 71 -8.12 -0.49 17.28
C ARG A 71 -7.10 -1.14 18.22
N SER A 72 -6.66 -2.37 17.93
CA SER A 72 -5.66 -3.06 18.76
C SER A 72 -4.29 -2.38 18.73
N TYR A 73 -3.88 -1.86 17.57
CA TYR A 73 -2.64 -1.12 17.39
C TYR A 73 -2.64 0.19 18.19
N TRP A 74 -3.70 0.99 18.08
CA TRP A 74 -3.82 2.23 18.85
C TRP A 74 -3.94 2.00 20.36
N LYS A 75 -4.55 0.88 20.77
CA LYS A 75 -4.61 0.49 22.17
C LYS A 75 -3.22 0.16 22.73
N LEU A 76 -2.43 -0.63 22.00
CA LEU A 76 -1.06 -0.97 22.39
C LEU A 76 -0.18 0.29 22.50
N LYS A 77 -0.33 1.23 21.55
CA LYS A 77 0.38 2.52 21.59
C LYS A 77 -0.04 3.42 22.77
N SER A 78 -1.32 3.37 23.16
CA SER A 78 -1.82 4.08 24.34
C SER A 78 -1.22 3.49 25.61
N ASP A 79 -1.18 2.16 25.73
CA ASP A 79 -0.61 1.46 26.88
C ASP A 79 0.91 1.74 26.99
N GLU A 80 1.63 1.78 25.87
CA GLU A 80 3.05 2.20 25.83
C GLU A 80 3.24 3.64 26.33
N CYS A 81 2.39 4.58 25.90
CA CYS A 81 2.44 5.95 26.40
C CYS A 81 2.12 6.06 27.91
N GLU A 82 1.16 5.28 28.42
CA GLU A 82 0.83 5.26 29.84
C GLU A 82 1.99 4.74 30.69
N THR A 83 2.64 3.66 30.26
CA THR A 83 3.83 3.13 30.97
C THR A 83 4.99 4.12 30.99
N ALA A 84 5.24 4.85 29.90
CA ALA A 84 6.26 5.90 29.85
C ALA A 84 5.93 7.08 30.79
N ILE A 85 4.65 7.46 30.91
CA ILE A 85 4.21 8.51 31.84
C ILE A 85 4.39 8.06 33.30
N GLU A 86 4.08 6.80 33.62
CA GLU A 86 4.30 6.26 34.98
C GLU A 86 5.79 6.22 35.35
N GLU A 87 6.66 5.89 34.41
CA GLU A 87 8.11 5.86 34.64
C GLU A 87 8.68 7.28 34.86
N LEU A 88 8.23 8.25 34.07
CA LEU A 88 8.58 9.66 34.28
C LEU A 88 8.06 10.21 35.62
N LYS A 89 6.86 9.80 36.07
CA LYS A 89 6.33 10.15 37.39
C LYS A 89 7.20 9.58 38.51
N LYS A 90 7.60 8.31 38.42
CA LYS A 90 8.52 7.69 39.40
C LYS A 90 9.87 8.41 39.47
N GLN A 91 10.43 8.81 38.33
CA GLN A 91 11.66 9.60 38.30
C GLN A 91 11.47 10.96 38.97
N ASN A 92 10.36 11.65 38.70
CA ASN A 92 10.06 12.94 39.30
C ASN A 92 9.88 12.84 40.83
N ASP A 93 9.18 11.81 41.32
CA ASP A 93 9.03 11.56 42.76
C ASP A 93 10.38 11.27 43.44
N SER A 94 11.28 10.55 42.76
CA SER A 94 12.64 10.27 43.26
C SER A 94 13.49 11.54 43.37
N VAL A 95 13.38 12.45 42.39
CA VAL A 95 14.07 13.74 42.37
C VAL A 95 13.48 14.67 43.44
N ALA A 96 12.15 14.71 43.59
CA ALA A 96 11.50 15.49 44.64
C ALA A 96 11.93 15.03 46.05
N ALA A 97 12.06 13.71 46.26
CA ALA A 97 12.56 13.16 47.51
C ALA A 97 14.04 13.51 47.78
N ALA A 98 14.89 13.56 46.73
CA ALA A 98 16.27 13.99 46.85
C ALA A 98 16.40 15.48 47.19
N LEU A 99 15.59 16.34 46.55
CA LEU A 99 15.53 17.77 46.85
C LEU A 99 15.09 18.04 48.29
N ALA A 100 14.07 17.32 48.78
CA ALA A 100 13.61 17.44 50.17
C ALA A 100 14.68 17.01 51.19
N LYS A 101 15.54 16.03 50.86
CA LYS A 101 16.68 15.64 51.71
C LYS A 101 17.75 16.73 51.75
N LEU A 102 18.07 17.32 50.60
CA LEU A 102 19.06 18.40 50.50
C LEU A 102 18.61 19.65 51.25
N ASP A 103 17.33 20.05 51.11
CA ASP A 103 16.74 21.19 51.84
C ASP A 103 16.83 21.03 53.36
N ARG A 104 16.60 19.80 53.88
CA ARG A 104 16.79 19.50 55.31
C ARG A 104 18.25 19.65 55.75
N GLN A 105 19.22 19.25 54.92
CA GLN A 105 20.64 19.41 55.23
C GLN A 105 21.07 20.88 55.23
N VAL A 106 20.55 21.68 54.29
CA VAL A 106 20.81 23.12 54.23
C VAL A 106 20.28 23.80 55.49
N LYS A 107 19.02 23.56 55.88
CA LYS A 107 18.43 24.12 57.10
C LYS A 107 19.19 23.71 58.37
N LEU A 108 19.69 22.47 58.44
CA LEU A 108 20.54 22.02 59.55
C LEU A 108 21.85 22.82 59.60
N LYS A 109 22.51 23.02 58.46
CA LYS A 109 23.77 23.77 58.35
C LYS A 109 23.59 25.26 58.65
N GLU A 110 22.52 25.87 58.17
CA GLU A 110 22.15 27.25 58.51
C GLU A 110 21.91 27.38 60.02
N GLY A 111 21.20 26.44 60.64
CA GLY A 111 21.04 26.38 62.10
C GLY A 111 22.37 26.29 62.85
N GLN A 112 23.30 25.44 62.37
CA GLN A 112 24.65 25.33 62.94
C GLN A 112 25.43 26.65 62.84
N ILE A 113 25.34 27.36 61.71
CA ILE A 113 25.99 28.66 61.52
C ILE A 113 25.43 29.70 62.50
N VAL A 114 24.10 29.73 62.69
CA VAL A 114 23.47 30.65 63.65
C VAL A 114 23.90 30.34 65.09
N GLN A 115 23.99 29.06 65.47
CA GLN A 115 24.50 28.66 66.79
C GLN A 115 25.97 29.01 66.99
N LEU A 116 26.81 28.84 65.96
CA LEU A 116 28.22 29.22 66.06
C LEU A 116 28.38 30.74 66.18
N ARG A 117 27.55 31.52 65.46
CA ARG A 117 27.52 32.99 65.59
C ARG A 117 26.98 33.46 66.94
N SER A 118 26.00 32.76 67.54
CA SER A 118 25.56 33.08 68.90
C SER A 118 26.63 32.74 69.92
N ARG A 119 27.29 31.59 69.79
CA ARG A 119 28.40 31.20 70.66
C ARG A 119 29.59 32.16 70.54
N GLN A 120 29.89 32.65 69.34
CA GLN A 120 30.90 33.69 69.14
C GLN A 120 30.53 34.98 69.90
N ARG A 121 29.26 35.39 69.86
CA ARG A 121 28.77 36.55 70.64
C ARG A 121 28.81 36.31 72.15
N GLU A 122 28.42 35.12 72.62
CA GLU A 122 28.50 34.78 74.04
C GLU A 122 29.94 34.75 74.56
N ILE A 123 30.88 34.22 73.77
CA ILE A 123 32.31 34.26 74.10
C ILE A 123 32.80 35.71 74.15
N HIS A 124 32.35 36.56 73.21
CA HIS A 124 32.67 37.98 73.21
C HIS A 124 32.15 38.70 74.47
N GLU A 125 30.86 38.56 74.79
CA GLU A 125 30.27 39.15 76.00
C GLU A 125 30.95 38.67 77.28
N LYS A 126 31.33 37.38 77.36
CA LYS A 126 32.11 36.85 78.49
C LYS A 126 33.51 37.44 78.56
N CYS A 127 34.22 37.58 77.44
CA CYS A 127 35.52 38.23 77.40
C CYS A 127 35.44 39.72 77.77
N GLU A 128 34.37 40.41 77.37
CA GLU A 128 34.09 41.80 77.78
C GLU A 128 33.80 41.91 79.30
N LEU A 129 32.99 41.00 79.85
CA LEU A 129 32.67 40.94 81.29
C LEU A 129 33.89 40.58 82.15
N GLU A 130 34.80 39.75 81.65
CA GLU A 130 36.06 39.36 82.31
C GLU A 130 37.20 40.39 82.11
N GLN A 131 36.94 41.53 81.43
CA GLN A 131 37.93 42.57 81.08
C GLN A 131 39.13 42.06 80.25
N LEU A 132 38.94 41.01 79.46
CA LEU A 132 39.95 40.51 78.53
C LEU A 132 39.91 41.36 77.24
N LYS A 133 40.92 42.22 77.06
CA LYS A 133 41.04 43.06 75.85
C LYS A 133 41.36 42.21 74.63
N LEU A 134 40.38 42.00 73.75
CA LEU A 134 40.58 41.40 72.43
C LEU A 134 41.13 42.47 71.46
N PRO A 135 42.23 42.21 70.73
CA PRO A 135 42.77 43.16 69.76
C PRO A 135 41.84 43.22 68.54
N THR A 136 41.12 44.34 68.41
CA THR A 136 40.29 44.62 67.24
C THR A 136 40.87 45.85 66.54
N VAL A 137 40.99 45.82 65.21
CA VAL A 137 41.41 46.99 64.43
C VAL A 137 40.30 48.03 64.53
N ASN A 138 40.55 49.11 65.25
CA ASN A 138 39.62 50.23 65.35
C ASN A 138 39.84 51.14 64.14
N ASP A 139 38.88 51.15 63.22
CA ASP A 139 38.80 52.17 62.17
C ASP A 139 38.38 53.51 62.85
N PRO A 140 39.19 54.58 62.81
CA PRO A 140 38.99 55.77 63.65
C PRO A 140 37.82 56.67 63.19
N MET A 141 36.98 56.21 62.28
CA MET A 141 35.81 56.94 61.83
C MET A 141 34.62 56.02 61.60
N ASP A 142 34.05 55.47 62.68
CA ASP A 142 32.70 54.93 62.56
C ASP A 142 31.83 55.12 63.80
N THR A 143 30.89 56.06 63.66
CA THR A 143 29.78 56.27 64.58
C THR A 143 28.62 55.38 64.15
N GLY A 144 28.52 54.20 64.78
CA GLY A 144 27.28 53.49 65.07
C GLY A 144 26.37 53.16 63.89
N SER A 145 26.52 51.96 63.34
CA SER A 145 25.41 50.98 63.23
C SER A 145 25.94 49.68 62.62
N SER A 146 25.62 48.57 63.30
CA SER A 146 25.55 47.18 62.86
C SER A 146 26.19 46.79 61.51
N SER A 147 26.92 45.66 61.57
CA SER A 147 27.43 44.84 60.46
C SER A 147 28.70 45.34 59.76
N GLN A 148 29.83 45.27 60.46
CA GLN A 148 31.15 45.19 59.83
C GLN A 148 31.75 43.80 60.03
N GLU A 149 32.18 43.20 58.92
CA GLU A 149 33.18 42.14 58.92
C GLU A 149 34.44 42.68 59.58
N LEU A 150 34.67 42.29 60.83
CA LEU A 150 35.82 42.75 61.60
C LEU A 150 37.08 42.08 61.05
N VAL A 151 38.00 42.90 60.55
CA VAL A 151 39.37 42.49 60.21
C VAL A 151 40.16 42.38 61.52
N LEU A 152 40.56 41.15 61.87
CA LEU A 152 41.36 40.86 63.06
C LEU A 152 42.80 41.34 62.86
N ASP A 153 43.39 41.96 63.88
CA ASP A 153 44.80 42.35 63.90
C ASP A 153 45.67 41.14 64.25
N TYR A 154 46.57 40.78 63.34
CA TYR A 154 47.44 39.60 63.42
C TYR A 154 48.83 39.90 64.00
N SER A 155 49.01 41.07 64.61
CA SER A 155 50.27 41.58 65.17
C SER A 155 50.91 40.70 66.27
N GLN A 156 50.18 39.71 66.81
CA GLN A 156 50.69 38.77 67.83
C GLN A 156 51.08 37.38 67.30
N LEU A 157 51.02 37.13 65.99
CA LEU A 157 51.53 35.90 65.40
C LEU A 157 53.08 35.92 65.34
N SER A 158 53.70 34.81 65.71
CA SER A 158 55.16 34.62 65.69
C SER A 158 55.79 35.01 64.34
N GLU A 159 56.99 35.63 64.35
CA GLU A 159 57.77 36.18 63.22
C GLU A 159 57.88 35.32 61.95
N ILE A 160 57.54 34.03 62.02
CA ILE A 160 57.48 33.11 60.89
C ILE A 160 56.36 33.50 59.90
N TYR A 161 55.25 34.09 60.38
CA TYR A 161 54.12 34.52 59.55
C TYR A 161 54.13 36.02 59.20
N LEU A 162 54.97 36.81 59.88
CA LEU A 162 55.20 38.25 59.64
C LEU A 162 56.40 38.52 58.72
N LYS A 163 57.11 37.48 58.27
CA LYS A 163 58.03 37.63 57.14
C LYS A 163 57.21 38.13 55.96
N GLU A 164 57.34 39.42 55.65
CA GLU A 164 57.24 39.89 54.29
C GLU A 164 58.02 38.88 53.46
N VAL A 165 57.29 38.05 52.70
CA VAL A 165 57.84 37.49 51.47
C VAL A 165 58.48 38.69 50.81
N GLN A 166 59.81 38.72 50.68
CA GLN A 166 60.54 39.91 50.26
C GLN A 166 59.77 40.52 49.08
N LEU A 167 59.57 41.84 49.05
CA LEU A 167 58.87 42.51 47.94
C LEU A 167 59.38 42.00 46.57
N SER A 168 60.68 41.70 46.49
CA SER A 168 61.35 41.06 45.36
C SER A 168 60.84 39.64 44.99
N ASP A 169 60.46 38.80 45.94
CA ASP A 169 59.90 37.46 45.70
C ASP A 169 58.41 37.51 45.37
N ARG A 170 57.67 38.50 45.91
CA ARG A 170 56.30 38.80 45.45
C ARG A 170 56.29 39.35 44.04
N ASP A 171 57.19 40.27 43.71
CA ASP A 171 57.32 40.86 42.38
C ASP A 171 57.72 39.80 41.33
N LYS A 172 58.59 38.85 41.70
CA LYS A 172 58.93 37.69 40.86
C LYS A 172 57.73 36.78 40.63
N LEU A 173 56.98 36.43 41.68
CA LEU A 173 55.77 35.62 41.56
C LEU A 173 54.70 36.34 40.73
N GLU A 174 54.55 37.65 40.91
CA GLU A 174 53.63 38.46 40.13
C GLU A 174 54.04 38.52 38.65
N ALA A 175 55.34 38.65 38.36
CA ALA A 175 55.87 38.59 37.00
C ALA A 175 55.65 37.21 36.37
N GLU A 176 55.87 36.12 37.10
CA GLU A 176 55.60 34.77 36.62
C GLU A 176 54.11 34.54 36.34
N PHE A 177 53.22 35.02 37.22
CA PHE A 177 51.78 34.91 36.99
C PHE A 177 51.34 35.77 35.82
N LYS A 178 51.85 37.00 35.67
CA LYS A 178 51.60 37.85 34.49
C LYS A 178 52.09 37.19 33.21
N GLN A 179 53.25 36.52 33.23
CA GLN A 179 53.79 35.82 32.08
C GLN A 179 52.96 34.58 31.73
N LYS A 180 52.53 33.79 32.72
CA LYS A 180 51.62 32.64 32.51
C LYS A 180 50.26 33.09 32.00
N ILE A 181 49.71 34.18 32.53
CA ILE A 181 48.48 34.80 32.04
C ILE A 181 48.66 35.26 30.59
N GLY A 182 49.78 35.92 30.25
CA GLY A 182 50.07 36.35 28.88
C GLY A 182 50.18 35.19 27.89
N ILE A 183 50.81 34.07 28.29
CA ILE A 183 50.89 32.85 27.48
C ILE A 183 49.50 32.24 27.28
N LEU A 184 48.72 32.11 28.36
CA LEU A 184 47.34 31.60 28.30
C LEU A 184 46.44 32.49 27.44
N MET A 185 46.56 33.81 27.54
CA MET A 185 45.83 34.74 26.71
C MET A 185 46.19 34.62 25.22
N ALA A 186 47.49 34.52 24.90
CA ALA A 186 47.94 34.30 23.53
C ALA A 186 47.47 32.94 22.97
N GLU A 187 47.39 31.91 23.82
CA GLU A 187 46.86 30.60 23.44
C GLU A 187 45.34 30.63 23.20
N ILE A 188 44.59 31.39 24.00
CA ILE A 188 43.15 31.62 23.81
C ILE A 188 42.90 32.42 22.53
N GLU A 189 43.68 33.48 22.26
CA GLU A 189 43.56 34.26 21.03
C GLU A 189 43.91 33.46 19.77
N ARG A 190 44.92 32.58 19.86
CA ARG A 190 45.26 31.64 18.79
C ARG A 190 44.13 30.64 18.54
N THR A 191 43.46 30.22 19.60
CA THR A 191 42.36 29.26 19.56
C THR A 191 41.05 30.01 19.40
N ALA A 192 40.87 30.75 18.30
CA ALA A 192 39.62 31.46 18.01
C ALA A 192 38.45 30.46 17.91
N PRO A 193 37.60 30.32 18.94
CA PRO A 193 36.58 29.29 18.96
C PRO A 193 35.44 29.73 18.05
N ASN A 194 34.93 28.82 17.22
CA ASN A 194 33.75 29.10 16.42
C ASN A 194 32.52 29.14 17.34
N LEU A 195 32.12 30.34 17.77
CA LEU A 195 31.00 30.56 18.68
C LEU A 195 29.66 30.07 18.11
N LYS A 196 29.56 29.84 16.79
CA LYS A 196 28.37 29.28 16.11
C LYS A 196 28.42 27.77 15.93
N ALA A 197 29.47 27.10 16.40
CA ALA A 197 29.63 25.66 16.20
C ALA A 197 28.51 24.85 16.89
N LEU A 198 28.07 25.28 18.07
CA LEU A 198 26.95 24.67 18.79
C LEU A 198 25.64 24.81 18.00
N ASP A 199 25.30 26.03 17.57
CA ASP A 199 24.08 26.28 16.76
C ASP A 199 24.10 25.48 15.44
N GLN A 200 25.26 25.40 14.78
CA GLN A 200 25.43 24.62 13.55
C GLN A 200 25.28 23.12 13.80
N TYR A 201 25.81 22.62 14.92
CA TYR A 201 25.68 21.23 15.32
C TYR A 201 24.22 20.88 15.62
N GLU A 202 23.50 21.71 16.37
CA GLU A 202 22.07 21.51 16.66
C GLU A 202 21.22 21.54 15.38
N ALA A 203 21.50 22.47 14.47
CA ALA A 203 20.83 22.55 13.18
C ALA A 203 21.11 21.32 12.29
N LEU A 204 22.35 20.79 12.31
CA LEU A 204 22.72 19.57 11.60
C LEU A 204 22.04 18.34 12.20
N GLN A 205 22.04 18.23 13.53
CA GLN A 205 21.39 17.11 14.23
C GLN A 205 19.87 17.09 13.96
N THR A 206 19.23 18.26 13.90
CA THR A 206 17.80 18.36 13.56
C THR A 206 17.55 17.90 12.12
N LYS A 207 18.38 18.37 11.16
CA LYS A 207 18.30 17.94 9.76
C LYS A 207 18.55 16.44 9.60
N GLU A 208 19.52 15.88 10.33
CA GLU A 208 19.80 14.45 10.32
C GLU A 208 18.58 13.65 10.78
N LYS A 209 17.96 14.06 11.88
CA LYS A 209 16.72 13.42 12.39
C LYS A 209 15.60 13.47 11.35
N GLU A 210 15.35 14.64 10.76
CA GLU A 210 14.32 14.79 9.71
C GLU A 210 14.58 13.92 8.48
N VAL A 211 15.85 13.80 8.04
CA VAL A 211 16.22 12.97 6.89
C VAL A 211 16.07 11.49 7.22
N SER A 212 16.49 11.06 8.41
CA SER A 212 16.34 9.70 8.89
C SER A 212 14.86 9.30 9.00
N GLU A 213 14.00 10.16 9.54
CA GLU A 213 12.56 9.92 9.60
C GLU A 213 11.93 9.79 8.21
N LYS A 214 12.29 10.68 7.27
CA LYS A 214 11.82 10.61 5.87
C LYS A 214 12.32 9.34 5.18
N PHE A 215 13.55 8.94 5.43
CA PHE A 215 14.14 7.73 4.86
C PHE A 215 13.43 6.48 5.40
N GLU A 216 13.16 6.40 6.70
CA GLU A 216 12.41 5.30 7.29
C GLU A 216 10.97 5.23 6.77
N ALA A 217 10.31 6.39 6.63
CA ALA A 217 8.98 6.47 6.03
C ALA A 217 8.96 5.97 4.58
N ALA A 218 9.92 6.43 3.75
CA ALA A 218 10.05 6.00 2.36
C ALA A 218 10.36 4.49 2.25
N ARG A 219 11.23 3.97 3.12
CA ARG A 219 11.56 2.54 3.17
C ARG A 219 10.36 1.70 3.59
N LYS A 220 9.52 2.21 4.49
CA LYS A 220 8.26 1.55 4.86
C LYS A 220 7.28 1.53 3.69
N GLU A 221 7.13 2.66 3.00
CA GLU A 221 6.27 2.76 1.82
C GLU A 221 6.74 1.82 0.69
N GLU A 222 8.04 1.77 0.42
CA GLU A 222 8.64 0.84 -0.55
C GLU A 222 8.28 -0.61 -0.23
N ARG A 223 8.40 -1.04 1.04
CA ARG A 223 8.01 -2.40 1.46
C ARG A 223 6.53 -2.64 1.26
N GLU A 224 5.67 -1.72 1.68
CA GLU A 224 4.22 -1.87 1.51
C GLU A 224 3.81 -1.97 0.03
N VAL A 225 4.47 -1.21 -0.84
CA VAL A 225 4.25 -1.26 -2.30
C VAL A 225 4.79 -2.56 -2.88
N ALA A 226 5.98 -3.01 -2.47
CA ALA A 226 6.56 -4.29 -2.89
C ALA A 226 5.68 -5.48 -2.48
N ASP A 227 5.15 -5.48 -1.25
CA ASP A 227 4.25 -6.51 -0.76
C ASP A 227 2.93 -6.53 -1.55
N LYS A 228 2.36 -5.35 -1.83
CA LYS A 228 1.18 -5.23 -2.70
C LYS A 228 1.47 -5.76 -4.11
N TYR A 229 2.61 -5.39 -4.69
CA TYR A 229 3.03 -5.88 -6.00
C TYR A 229 3.15 -7.42 -6.02
N ASN A 230 3.80 -8.00 -5.01
CA ASN A 230 3.95 -9.45 -4.91
C ASN A 230 2.59 -10.16 -4.75
N SER A 231 1.68 -9.60 -3.96
CA SER A 231 0.32 -10.15 -3.81
C SER A 231 -0.46 -10.16 -5.13
N VAL A 232 -0.35 -9.10 -5.93
CA VAL A 232 -0.99 -8.99 -7.24
C VAL A 232 -0.31 -9.91 -8.25
N LYS A 233 1.04 -9.98 -8.26
CA LYS A 233 1.81 -10.88 -9.13
C LYS A 233 1.41 -12.33 -8.88
N GLN A 234 1.34 -12.74 -7.61
CA GLN A 234 0.94 -14.10 -7.24
C GLN A 234 -0.51 -14.37 -7.64
N ARG A 235 -1.45 -13.45 -7.34
CA ARG A 235 -2.85 -13.66 -7.71
C ARG A 235 -3.06 -13.77 -9.22
N ARG A 236 -2.31 -12.98 -10.00
CA ARG A 236 -2.32 -13.05 -11.47
C ARG A 236 -1.78 -14.39 -11.96
N TYR A 237 -0.71 -14.89 -11.35
CA TYR A 237 -0.11 -16.19 -11.66
C TYR A 237 -1.07 -17.35 -11.38
N GLU A 238 -1.69 -17.38 -10.19
CA GLU A 238 -2.66 -18.40 -9.82
C GLU A 238 -3.83 -18.46 -10.82
N LEU A 239 -4.44 -17.32 -11.13
CA LEU A 239 -5.57 -17.24 -12.07
C LEU A 239 -5.18 -17.66 -13.50
N PHE A 240 -3.97 -17.30 -13.93
CA PHE A 240 -3.47 -17.69 -15.25
C PHE A 240 -3.21 -19.19 -15.33
N MET A 241 -2.53 -19.76 -14.34
CA MET A 241 -2.20 -21.19 -14.31
C MET A 241 -3.47 -22.04 -14.17
N GLU A 242 -4.44 -21.62 -13.36
CA GLU A 242 -5.74 -22.28 -13.24
C GLU A 242 -6.45 -22.38 -14.61
N ALA A 243 -6.52 -21.26 -15.34
CA ALA A 243 -7.12 -21.23 -16.67
C ALA A 243 -6.31 -22.05 -17.70
N PHE A 244 -4.98 -21.88 -17.69
CA PHE A 244 -4.08 -22.56 -18.61
C PHE A 244 -4.13 -24.07 -18.44
N ASP A 245 -4.06 -24.58 -17.21
CA ASP A 245 -4.11 -26.01 -16.90
C ASP A 245 -5.46 -26.61 -17.30
N HIS A 246 -6.56 -25.89 -17.08
CA HIS A 246 -7.88 -26.34 -17.48
C HIS A 246 -7.98 -26.47 -19.01
N ILE A 247 -7.56 -25.44 -19.75
CA ILE A 247 -7.60 -25.42 -21.22
C ILE A 247 -6.63 -26.47 -21.78
N SER A 248 -5.43 -26.62 -21.22
CA SER A 248 -4.42 -27.60 -21.64
C SER A 248 -4.88 -29.05 -21.45
N LYS A 249 -5.64 -29.34 -20.38
CA LYS A 249 -6.26 -30.66 -20.18
C LYS A 249 -7.48 -30.89 -21.09
N GLY A 250 -8.21 -29.83 -21.42
CA GLY A 250 -9.40 -29.88 -22.29
C GLY A 250 -9.07 -30.03 -23.77
N ILE A 251 -8.02 -29.35 -24.25
CA ILE A 251 -7.70 -29.25 -25.68
C ILE A 251 -7.41 -30.61 -26.32
N ASP A 252 -6.63 -31.48 -25.67
CA ASP A 252 -6.29 -32.80 -26.22
C ASP A 252 -7.53 -33.69 -26.35
N LYS A 253 -8.43 -33.66 -25.36
CA LYS A 253 -9.68 -34.42 -25.37
C LYS A 253 -10.61 -33.97 -26.50
N ILE A 254 -10.80 -32.65 -26.63
CA ILE A 254 -11.67 -32.05 -27.64
C ILE A 254 -11.09 -32.29 -29.04
N TYR A 255 -9.78 -32.09 -29.23
CA TYR A 255 -9.14 -32.30 -30.52
C TYR A 255 -9.21 -33.77 -30.97
N LYS A 256 -9.02 -34.72 -30.04
CA LYS A 256 -9.23 -36.16 -30.31
C LYS A 256 -10.66 -36.45 -30.75
N GLN A 257 -11.66 -35.87 -30.08
CA GLN A 257 -13.07 -36.06 -30.44
C GLN A 257 -13.39 -35.51 -31.84
N LEU A 258 -12.87 -34.33 -32.20
CA LEU A 258 -13.09 -33.72 -33.52
C LEU A 258 -12.38 -34.46 -34.65
N THR A 259 -11.21 -35.06 -34.38
CA THR A 259 -10.39 -35.74 -35.39
C THR A 259 -10.61 -37.25 -35.47
N LYS A 260 -11.33 -37.85 -34.50
CA LYS A 260 -11.66 -39.28 -34.49
C LYS A 260 -12.39 -39.67 -35.77
N SER A 261 -11.98 -40.76 -36.40
CA SER A 261 -12.61 -41.27 -37.63
C SER A 261 -12.64 -42.79 -37.60
N HIS A 262 -13.50 -43.42 -38.43
CA HIS A 262 -13.46 -44.87 -38.62
C HIS A 262 -12.09 -45.34 -39.12
N THR A 263 -11.46 -44.54 -39.98
CA THR A 263 -10.09 -44.76 -40.51
C THR A 263 -8.99 -44.57 -39.45
N HIS A 264 -9.22 -43.72 -38.44
CA HIS A 264 -8.24 -43.35 -37.43
C HIS A 264 -8.90 -43.28 -36.04
N PRO A 265 -8.99 -44.41 -35.32
CA PRO A 265 -9.73 -44.49 -34.06
C PRO A 265 -9.07 -43.75 -32.89
N LEU A 266 -7.75 -43.51 -32.98
CA LEU A 266 -6.95 -42.80 -31.97
C LEU A 266 -7.05 -41.26 -32.09
N GLY A 267 -7.50 -40.73 -33.24
CA GLY A 267 -7.51 -39.29 -33.51
C GLY A 267 -6.12 -38.66 -33.58
N GLY A 268 -6.08 -37.33 -33.65
CA GLY A 268 -4.86 -36.54 -33.50
C GLY A 268 -4.63 -36.10 -32.05
N THR A 269 -3.51 -35.46 -31.77
CA THR A 269 -3.17 -34.91 -30.45
C THR A 269 -2.92 -33.41 -30.52
N ALA A 270 -3.19 -32.68 -29.45
CA ALA A 270 -2.94 -31.25 -29.39
C ALA A 270 -2.42 -30.87 -28.00
N TYR A 271 -1.42 -29.99 -27.97
CA TYR A 271 -0.73 -29.57 -26.75
C TYR A 271 -0.52 -28.06 -26.75
N LEU A 272 -0.64 -27.47 -25.56
CA LEU A 272 -0.31 -26.08 -25.27
C LEU A 272 0.91 -26.08 -24.36
N ASN A 273 1.99 -25.43 -24.80
CA ASN A 273 3.22 -25.31 -24.05
C ASN A 273 3.51 -23.85 -23.71
N LEU A 274 3.93 -23.60 -22.46
CA LEU A 274 4.46 -22.30 -22.05
C LEU A 274 5.94 -22.24 -22.43
N GLU A 275 6.38 -21.12 -22.98
CA GLU A 275 7.81 -20.89 -23.24
C GLU A 275 8.61 -20.71 -21.94
N ASN A 276 7.97 -20.16 -20.91
CA ASN A 276 8.55 -19.98 -19.58
C ASN A 276 7.48 -20.21 -18.50
N GLU A 277 7.73 -21.16 -17.59
CA GLU A 277 6.80 -21.52 -16.50
C GLU A 277 6.86 -20.55 -15.31
N ASP A 278 7.98 -19.86 -15.11
CA ASP A 278 8.19 -18.93 -13.98
C ASP A 278 7.47 -17.60 -14.22
N GLU A 279 7.57 -17.06 -15.45
CA GLU A 279 6.94 -15.81 -15.85
C GLU A 279 6.21 -15.95 -17.20
N PRO A 280 5.02 -16.59 -17.22
CA PRO A 280 4.30 -16.89 -18.44
C PRO A 280 3.76 -15.66 -19.17
N PHE A 281 3.81 -14.48 -18.55
CA PHE A 281 3.29 -13.23 -19.11
C PHE A 281 4.27 -12.51 -20.03
N LEU A 282 5.57 -12.79 -19.89
CA LEU A 282 6.61 -12.17 -20.72
C LEU A 282 6.80 -12.89 -22.05
N HIS A 283 6.40 -14.16 -22.10
CA HIS A 283 6.63 -15.06 -23.21
C HIS A 283 5.32 -15.56 -23.82
N GLY A 284 5.41 -16.14 -25.00
CA GLY A 284 4.25 -16.65 -25.72
C GLY A 284 3.77 -18.00 -25.20
N ILE A 285 2.57 -18.37 -25.65
CA ILE A 285 2.05 -19.74 -25.53
C ILE A 285 2.21 -20.42 -26.89
N LYS A 286 2.94 -21.53 -26.95
CA LYS A 286 3.12 -22.30 -28.18
C LYS A 286 2.02 -23.36 -28.30
N TYR A 287 1.14 -23.18 -29.27
CA TYR A 287 0.10 -24.16 -29.62
C TYR A 287 0.58 -25.11 -30.71
N THR A 288 0.55 -26.42 -30.44
CA THR A 288 0.96 -27.47 -31.37
C THR A 288 -0.15 -28.51 -31.53
N ALA A 289 -0.52 -28.84 -32.78
CA ALA A 289 -1.46 -29.89 -33.10
C ALA A 289 -0.83 -30.89 -34.06
N MET A 290 -1.07 -32.18 -33.81
CA MET A 290 -0.60 -33.30 -34.59
C MET A 290 -1.81 -34.04 -35.18
N PRO A 291 -2.08 -33.87 -36.48
CA PRO A 291 -3.09 -34.67 -37.18
C PRO A 291 -2.76 -36.17 -37.11
N PRO A 292 -3.76 -37.07 -37.16
CA PRO A 292 -3.59 -38.51 -36.94
C PRO A 292 -2.59 -39.20 -37.88
N THR A 293 -2.35 -38.63 -39.06
CA THR A 293 -1.54 -39.23 -40.13
C THR A 293 -0.17 -38.56 -40.31
N LYS A 294 0.13 -37.49 -39.56
CA LYS A 294 1.31 -36.64 -39.79
C LYS A 294 2.23 -36.59 -38.58
N ARG A 295 3.53 -36.46 -38.85
CA ARG A 295 4.55 -36.17 -37.83
C ARG A 295 4.39 -34.74 -37.31
N PHE A 296 5.02 -34.46 -36.17
CA PHE A 296 5.12 -33.11 -35.59
C PHE A 296 5.57 -32.10 -36.65
N ARG A 297 4.78 -31.03 -36.81
CA ARG A 297 5.07 -29.87 -37.65
C ARG A 297 4.56 -28.61 -36.96
N ASP A 298 5.18 -27.48 -37.27
CA ASP A 298 4.67 -26.19 -36.78
C ASP A 298 3.31 -25.88 -37.43
N MET A 299 2.47 -25.15 -36.70
CA MET A 299 1.11 -24.82 -37.12
C MET A 299 1.02 -24.17 -38.49
N GLU A 300 2.01 -23.36 -38.85
CA GLU A 300 2.08 -22.66 -40.15
C GLU A 300 2.11 -23.64 -41.33
N GLN A 301 2.66 -24.84 -41.13
CA GLN A 301 2.83 -25.87 -42.16
C GLN A 301 1.64 -26.83 -42.28
N LEU A 302 0.60 -26.65 -41.45
CA LEU A 302 -0.62 -27.44 -41.54
C LEU A 302 -1.52 -26.99 -42.69
N SER A 303 -2.35 -27.91 -43.19
CA SER A 303 -3.38 -27.60 -44.19
C SER A 303 -4.42 -26.61 -43.64
N GLY A 304 -5.05 -25.82 -44.49
CA GLY A 304 -6.10 -24.86 -44.08
C GLY A 304 -7.24 -25.52 -43.30
N GLY A 305 -7.68 -26.72 -43.72
CA GLY A 305 -8.70 -27.49 -42.98
C GLY A 305 -8.21 -27.96 -41.62
N GLU A 306 -6.96 -28.43 -41.52
CA GLU A 306 -6.35 -28.86 -40.25
C GLU A 306 -6.20 -27.70 -39.27
N LYS A 307 -5.78 -26.52 -39.75
CA LYS A 307 -5.72 -25.27 -38.98
C LYS A 307 -7.10 -24.88 -38.45
N THR A 308 -8.14 -25.01 -39.29
CA THR A 308 -9.53 -24.70 -38.91
C THR A 308 -10.03 -25.63 -37.80
N VAL A 309 -9.79 -26.94 -37.91
CA VAL A 309 -10.15 -27.90 -36.85
C VAL A 309 -9.36 -27.62 -35.57
N ALA A 310 -8.07 -27.30 -35.67
CA ALA A 310 -7.25 -26.95 -34.52
C ALA A 310 -7.72 -25.65 -33.83
N ALA A 311 -8.16 -24.66 -34.60
CA ALA A 311 -8.71 -23.41 -34.08
C ALA A 311 -10.07 -23.63 -33.40
N LEU A 312 -10.97 -24.40 -34.01
CA LEU A 312 -12.26 -24.78 -33.41
C LEU A 312 -12.06 -25.57 -32.11
N ALA A 313 -11.10 -26.49 -32.06
CA ALA A 313 -10.77 -27.22 -30.85
C ALA A 313 -10.31 -26.27 -29.71
N LEU A 314 -9.47 -25.29 -30.03
CA LEU A 314 -9.03 -24.28 -29.06
C LEU A 314 -10.19 -23.40 -28.59
N LEU A 315 -11.08 -23.00 -29.51
CA LEU A 315 -12.27 -22.22 -29.18
C LEU A 315 -13.18 -22.97 -28.19
N PHE A 316 -13.44 -24.25 -28.44
CA PHE A 316 -14.24 -25.08 -27.53
C PHE A 316 -13.52 -25.38 -26.21
N ALA A 317 -12.18 -25.49 -26.19
CA ALA A 317 -11.42 -25.63 -24.96
C ALA A 317 -11.52 -24.37 -24.09
N ILE A 318 -11.43 -23.18 -24.69
CA ILE A 318 -11.65 -21.90 -23.98
C ILE A 318 -13.08 -21.83 -23.45
N HIS A 319 -14.06 -22.23 -24.26
CA HIS A 319 -15.46 -22.27 -23.84
C HIS A 319 -15.70 -23.19 -22.63
N SER A 320 -14.98 -24.31 -22.55
CA SER A 320 -15.10 -25.23 -21.41
C SER A 320 -14.65 -24.61 -20.08
N PHE A 321 -13.71 -23.66 -20.11
CA PHE A 321 -13.27 -22.96 -18.89
C PHE A 321 -14.24 -21.85 -18.48
N ARG A 322 -14.80 -21.14 -19.48
CA ARG A 322 -15.77 -20.07 -19.24
C ARG A 322 -16.94 -20.21 -20.21
N PRO A 323 -18.08 -20.77 -19.78
CA PRO A 323 -19.20 -21.01 -20.67
C PRO A 323 -19.81 -19.68 -21.12
N SER A 324 -19.85 -19.48 -22.43
CA SER A 324 -20.54 -18.38 -23.10
C SER A 324 -21.98 -18.78 -23.41
N PRO A 325 -22.96 -17.86 -23.28
CA PRO A 325 -24.36 -18.18 -23.50
C PRO A 325 -24.70 -18.51 -24.96
N PHE A 326 -23.98 -17.92 -25.93
CA PHE A 326 -24.18 -18.17 -27.35
C PHE A 326 -22.86 -18.14 -28.13
N PHE A 327 -22.85 -18.84 -29.28
CA PHE A 327 -21.78 -18.88 -30.28
C PHE A 327 -22.32 -18.53 -31.65
N ILE A 328 -21.55 -17.74 -32.40
CA ILE A 328 -21.82 -17.44 -33.79
C ILE A 328 -20.63 -17.95 -34.60
N LEU A 329 -20.89 -18.85 -35.55
CA LEU A 329 -19.88 -19.40 -36.45
C LEU A 329 -20.26 -19.02 -37.88
N ASP A 330 -19.38 -18.28 -38.55
CA ASP A 330 -19.61 -17.79 -39.91
C ASP A 330 -18.64 -18.48 -40.88
N GLU A 331 -19.18 -19.22 -41.85
CA GLU A 331 -18.46 -19.91 -42.93
C GLU A 331 -17.23 -20.74 -42.49
N VAL A 332 -17.27 -21.29 -41.28
CA VAL A 332 -16.18 -22.08 -40.69
C VAL A 332 -15.91 -23.39 -41.46
N ASP A 333 -16.80 -23.76 -42.36
CA ASP A 333 -16.76 -24.95 -43.20
C ASP A 333 -16.07 -24.73 -44.56
N ALA A 334 -15.70 -23.49 -44.92
CA ALA A 334 -15.10 -23.17 -46.22
C ALA A 334 -13.86 -24.02 -46.54
N ALA A 335 -12.99 -24.23 -45.55
CA ALA A 335 -11.74 -24.99 -45.69
C ALA A 335 -11.85 -26.47 -45.25
N LEU A 336 -13.04 -26.92 -44.83
CA LEU A 336 -13.26 -28.27 -44.32
C LEU A 336 -13.86 -29.20 -45.39
N ASP A 337 -13.48 -30.47 -45.38
CA ASP A 337 -14.10 -31.54 -46.16
C ASP A 337 -15.43 -32.01 -45.51
N ASN A 338 -16.31 -32.61 -46.31
CA ASN A 338 -17.65 -33.01 -45.85
C ASN A 338 -17.61 -33.97 -44.64
N LEU A 339 -16.59 -34.83 -44.54
CA LEU A 339 -16.43 -35.73 -43.40
C LEU A 339 -16.11 -34.98 -42.11
N ASN A 340 -15.19 -34.00 -42.13
CA ASN A 340 -14.88 -33.22 -40.94
C ASN A 340 -15.99 -32.22 -40.60
N VAL A 341 -16.70 -31.67 -41.60
CA VAL A 341 -17.91 -30.85 -41.39
C VAL A 341 -18.96 -31.63 -40.60
N ALA A 342 -19.29 -32.86 -41.02
CA ALA A 342 -20.29 -33.68 -40.34
C ALA A 342 -19.92 -34.02 -38.88
N LYS A 343 -18.62 -34.13 -38.59
CA LYS A 343 -18.09 -34.35 -37.24
C LYS A 343 -18.18 -33.10 -36.37
N VAL A 344 -17.76 -31.94 -36.90
CA VAL A 344 -17.88 -30.66 -36.20
C VAL A 344 -19.35 -30.37 -35.90
N ALA A 345 -20.25 -30.54 -36.87
CA ALA A 345 -21.69 -30.39 -36.66
C ALA A 345 -22.22 -31.38 -35.61
N GLY A 346 -21.77 -32.64 -35.63
CA GLY A 346 -22.11 -33.64 -34.62
C GLY A 346 -21.64 -33.24 -33.21
N PHE A 347 -20.43 -32.70 -33.10
CA PHE A 347 -19.85 -32.24 -31.83
C PHE A 347 -20.60 -31.02 -31.26
N ILE A 348 -20.93 -30.04 -32.11
CA ILE A 348 -21.74 -28.87 -31.73
C ILE A 348 -23.11 -29.31 -31.24
N ARG A 349 -23.76 -30.24 -31.96
CA ARG A 349 -25.05 -30.79 -31.55
C ARG A 349 -24.96 -31.52 -30.21
N SER A 350 -23.97 -32.41 -30.01
CA SER A 350 -23.84 -33.11 -28.72
C SER A 350 -23.65 -32.15 -27.55
N LYS A 351 -22.91 -31.05 -27.76
CA LYS A 351 -22.66 -30.05 -26.73
C LYS A 351 -23.83 -29.07 -26.51
N SER A 352 -24.64 -28.83 -27.54
CA SER A 352 -25.84 -28.01 -27.43
C SER A 352 -26.98 -28.77 -26.74
N CYS A 353 -27.07 -30.09 -26.96
CA CYS A 353 -28.14 -30.97 -26.46
C CYS A 353 -27.84 -31.63 -25.09
N GLU A 354 -26.68 -31.42 -24.46
CA GLU A 354 -26.35 -31.90 -23.08
C GLU A 354 -27.28 -31.31 -21.98
N ARG A 355 -28.41 -30.72 -22.35
CA ARG A 355 -29.49 -30.20 -21.51
C ARG A 355 -30.39 -31.27 -20.84
N ALA A 356 -30.28 -32.56 -21.16
CA ALA A 356 -31.34 -33.52 -20.82
C ALA A 356 -30.91 -34.97 -20.46
N GLY A 357 -29.62 -35.22 -20.18
CA GLY A 357 -29.12 -36.55 -19.80
C GLY A 357 -28.63 -36.59 -18.36
N GLU A 358 -29.05 -37.61 -17.63
CA GLU A 358 -28.91 -37.82 -16.19
C GLU A 358 -27.47 -37.72 -15.62
N GLU A 359 -27.43 -37.20 -14.39
CA GLU A 359 -26.44 -37.32 -13.33
C GLU A 359 -25.33 -38.36 -13.52
N GLN A 360 -24.12 -37.91 -13.89
CA GLN A 360 -22.85 -38.55 -13.51
C GLN A 360 -21.65 -37.63 -13.80
N ASP A 361 -21.66 -36.44 -13.17
CA ASP A 361 -20.50 -35.65 -12.75
C ASP A 361 -21.04 -34.25 -12.39
N GLY A 362 -20.81 -33.79 -11.16
CA GLY A 362 -21.50 -32.65 -10.53
C GLY A 362 -21.16 -31.26 -11.07
N ASP A 363 -20.89 -31.11 -12.36
CA ASP A 363 -20.75 -29.81 -13.03
C ASP A 363 -21.88 -29.67 -14.05
N GLY A 364 -22.95 -28.97 -13.65
CA GLY A 364 -24.14 -28.74 -14.46
C GLY A 364 -23.83 -27.86 -15.67
N GLY A 365 -23.26 -28.47 -16.72
CA GLY A 365 -22.94 -27.80 -17.97
C GLY A 365 -24.20 -27.19 -18.59
N CYS A 366 -24.22 -25.87 -18.73
CA CYS A 366 -25.26 -25.23 -19.51
C CYS A 366 -25.00 -25.53 -21.00
N GLY A 367 -25.95 -26.18 -21.67
CA GLY A 367 -25.92 -26.27 -23.13
C GLY A 367 -25.87 -24.86 -23.72
N PHE A 368 -24.91 -24.60 -24.62
CA PHE A 368 -24.77 -23.30 -25.27
C PHE A 368 -25.64 -23.21 -26.53
N GLN A 369 -26.09 -22.00 -26.88
CA GLN A 369 -26.79 -21.77 -28.13
C GLN A 369 -25.78 -21.55 -29.26
N SER A 370 -25.83 -22.35 -30.33
CA SER A 370 -24.98 -22.15 -31.51
C SER A 370 -25.80 -21.63 -32.70
N ILE A 371 -25.37 -20.52 -33.28
CA ILE A 371 -25.88 -19.96 -34.52
C ILE A 371 -24.79 -20.16 -35.57
N VAL A 372 -25.09 -20.89 -36.63
CA VAL A 372 -24.10 -21.18 -37.67
C VAL A 372 -24.60 -20.73 -39.03
N ILE A 373 -23.73 -20.04 -39.76
CA ILE A 373 -23.92 -19.62 -41.14
C ILE A 373 -22.99 -20.51 -41.98
N SER A 374 -23.58 -21.34 -42.84
CA SER A 374 -22.85 -22.28 -43.70
C SER A 374 -23.65 -22.52 -44.97
N LEU A 375 -22.93 -22.81 -46.05
CA LEU A 375 -23.50 -23.17 -47.35
C LEU A 375 -23.55 -24.68 -47.58
N LYS A 376 -22.98 -25.49 -46.67
CA LYS A 376 -22.90 -26.95 -46.83
C LYS A 376 -24.03 -27.66 -46.10
N ASP A 377 -24.77 -28.46 -46.85
CA ASP A 377 -25.91 -29.26 -46.36
C ASP A 377 -25.53 -30.12 -45.15
N SER A 378 -24.35 -30.76 -45.19
CA SER A 378 -23.86 -31.61 -44.09
C SER A 378 -23.66 -30.90 -42.75
N PHE A 379 -23.59 -29.56 -42.73
CA PHE A 379 -23.45 -28.78 -41.50
C PHE A 379 -24.82 -28.53 -40.86
N TYR A 380 -25.78 -28.04 -41.65
CA TYR A 380 -27.08 -27.59 -41.15
C TYR A 380 -28.17 -28.68 -41.20
N ASP A 381 -27.91 -29.85 -41.76
CA ASP A 381 -28.78 -31.04 -41.70
C ASP A 381 -29.11 -31.47 -40.26
N LYS A 382 -28.20 -31.19 -39.31
CA LYS A 382 -28.36 -31.50 -37.89
C LYS A 382 -28.94 -30.36 -37.05
N ALA A 383 -29.37 -29.26 -37.69
CA ALA A 383 -29.92 -28.11 -36.99
C ALA A 383 -31.38 -28.36 -36.55
N GLU A 384 -31.79 -27.70 -35.46
CA GLU A 384 -33.19 -27.73 -35.00
C GLU A 384 -34.07 -26.74 -35.79
N ALA A 385 -33.49 -25.62 -36.20
CA ALA A 385 -34.15 -24.57 -36.96
C ALA A 385 -33.21 -24.00 -38.03
N LEU A 386 -33.75 -23.72 -39.21
CA LEU A 386 -33.07 -23.03 -40.30
C LEU A 386 -33.61 -21.61 -40.45
N VAL A 387 -32.72 -20.69 -40.79
CA VAL A 387 -33.06 -19.33 -41.17
C VAL A 387 -32.58 -19.12 -42.59
N GLY A 388 -33.50 -19.15 -43.54
CA GLY A 388 -33.22 -18.85 -44.94
C GLY A 388 -33.22 -17.35 -45.18
N VAL A 389 -32.20 -16.85 -45.87
CA VAL A 389 -32.10 -15.45 -46.30
C VAL A 389 -32.21 -15.40 -47.81
N TYR A 390 -33.11 -14.58 -48.34
CA TYR A 390 -33.27 -14.38 -49.78
C TYR A 390 -33.35 -12.89 -50.12
N ARG A 391 -32.96 -12.54 -51.34
CA ARG A 391 -33.04 -11.17 -51.83
C ARG A 391 -34.35 -10.98 -52.60
N ASP A 392 -35.17 -10.04 -52.14
CA ASP A 392 -36.36 -9.59 -52.86
C ASP A 392 -35.92 -8.57 -53.92
N SER A 393 -35.85 -9.02 -55.18
CA SER A 393 -35.42 -8.19 -56.32
C SER A 393 -36.36 -7.01 -56.60
N GLU A 394 -37.65 -7.11 -56.24
CA GLU A 394 -38.61 -6.04 -56.47
C GLU A 394 -38.41 -4.88 -55.50
N ARG A 395 -38.03 -5.19 -54.26
CA ARG A 395 -37.86 -4.20 -53.19
C ARG A 395 -36.39 -3.89 -52.88
N SER A 396 -35.45 -4.52 -53.58
CA SER A 396 -34.00 -4.44 -53.33
C SER A 396 -33.63 -4.64 -51.85
N CYS A 397 -34.38 -5.48 -51.12
CA CYS A 397 -34.16 -5.74 -49.71
C CYS A 397 -33.93 -7.24 -49.44
N SER A 398 -33.17 -7.54 -48.40
CA SER A 398 -33.01 -8.90 -47.91
C SER A 398 -34.16 -9.25 -46.97
N ARG A 399 -34.76 -10.42 -47.17
CA ARG A 399 -35.82 -10.96 -46.32
C ARG A 399 -35.40 -12.30 -45.76
N THR A 400 -35.99 -12.64 -44.62
CA THR A 400 -35.71 -13.88 -43.91
C THR A 400 -36.95 -14.75 -43.82
N LEU A 401 -36.74 -16.06 -43.85
CA LEU A 401 -37.75 -17.08 -43.63
C LEU A 401 -37.20 -18.05 -42.59
N THR A 402 -38.02 -18.43 -41.62
CA THR A 402 -37.65 -19.44 -40.63
C THR A 402 -38.31 -20.76 -40.98
N PHE A 403 -37.56 -21.84 -40.81
CA PHE A 403 -38.02 -23.20 -41.07
C PHE A 403 -37.65 -24.09 -39.90
N ASP A 404 -38.63 -24.78 -39.35
CA ASP A 404 -38.48 -25.62 -38.16
C ASP A 404 -38.26 -27.09 -38.59
N LEU A 405 -37.08 -27.63 -38.28
CA LEU A 405 -36.67 -28.98 -38.69
C LEU A 405 -37.11 -30.06 -37.71
N THR A 406 -37.55 -29.71 -36.50
CA THR A 406 -37.95 -30.67 -35.45
C THR A 406 -39.14 -31.56 -35.84
N LYS A 407 -39.90 -31.15 -36.86
CA LYS A 407 -41.07 -31.86 -37.38
C LYS A 407 -40.74 -33.00 -38.34
N TYR A 408 -39.49 -33.07 -38.78
CA TYR A 408 -39.03 -34.07 -39.75
C TYR A 408 -38.19 -35.13 -39.03
N LYS A 409 -38.38 -36.40 -39.41
CA LYS A 409 -37.58 -37.50 -38.84
C LYS A 409 -36.18 -37.46 -39.43
N GLU A 410 -35.17 -37.68 -38.59
CA GLU A 410 -33.81 -37.95 -39.05
C GLU A 410 -33.81 -39.20 -39.92
N ALA A 411 -33.20 -39.09 -41.10
CA ALA A 411 -33.12 -40.15 -42.10
C ALA A 411 -32.07 -41.22 -41.75
#